data_AF-A0A943JYD3-F1
#
_entry.id   AF-A0A943JYD3-F1
#
_cell.length_a   1.000
_cell.length_b   1.000
_cell.length_c   1.000
_cell.angle_alpha   90.00
_cell.angle_beta   90.00
_cell.angle_gamma   90.00
#
_symmetry.space_group_name_H-M   'P 1'
#
loop_
_entity.id
_entity.type
_entity.pdbx_description
1 polymer ?
#
loop_
_entity_poly.entity_id
_entity_poly.type
_entity_poly.pdbx_seq_one_letter_code
_entity_poly.pdbx_strand_id
1 'polypeptide(L)'
;MKILKINILSIFFILFLFKTDIIATPKIYATYTANNLTITSYSKSWNKNMLKNLYVELISNFHGDEFDFLSDIYIYPNSPEGVNGLYYDDISLENNNYILGSNAYINLYNGERYNTIPKIAYNLSHEYGHHYMIYNLVKSENLYYNNLKESKYTEIRNLKNSPVSYNIDSEDYLYHWDIMEIMADDYVQLLGSSNAKLSYDYKSVDELLKESKNPYDNPSSFNLKPQLNPYIPLAADIPGLYNYLLNISGFTVAPPKIPVKPKLNNITGSIALNGEPTYNISWDNPNKDEVFEYTLVIYPDDNPFVPYPLKTLTSKEPLNVTFGSYSIKQKDDSIKSISQKYEGNYTLKLYIKDSKGFMYSSEPLTSNFTSLSKNILSDNKNKDKKQTNNIDEKPSASPDAKPIGPSASGSLENLFYINTKK
;
A
#
# COMPACT_ATOMS: atom_id res chain seq x y z
N MET A 1 53.26 33.28 51.89
CA MET A 1 52.32 34.20 52.58
C MET A 1 51.79 35.20 51.54
N LYS A 2 50.48 35.51 51.56
CA LYS A 2 49.65 36.19 50.51
C LYS A 2 49.00 35.18 49.54
N ILE A 3 47.83 34.65 49.87
CA ILE A 3 46.46 35.23 49.83
C ILE A 3 45.87 35.11 48.42
N LEU A 4 44.97 34.13 48.36
CA LEU A 4 43.89 33.89 47.43
C LEU A 4 43.13 35.20 47.11
N LYS A 5 43.01 35.56 45.82
CA LYS A 5 42.00 36.53 45.36
C LYS A 5 40.88 35.76 44.66
N ILE A 6 39.87 35.42 45.45
CA ILE A 6 38.52 35.13 44.96
C ILE A 6 37.93 36.47 44.55
N ASN A 7 37.58 36.63 43.27
CA ASN A 7 36.69 37.69 42.85
C ASN A 7 35.25 37.20 42.95
N ILE A 8 34.51 37.94 43.76
CA ILE A 8 33.08 37.91 43.97
C ILE A 8 32.38 38.47 42.73
N LEU A 9 31.10 38.10 42.58
CA LEU A 9 30.04 38.89 41.95
C LEU A 9 29.62 38.50 40.53
N SER A 10 28.74 37.51 40.45
CA SER A 10 27.45 37.68 39.77
C SER A 10 26.48 36.60 40.26
N ILE A 11 25.79 36.92 41.36
CA ILE A 11 24.55 36.25 41.75
C ILE A 11 23.49 36.75 40.75
N PHE A 12 23.35 36.05 39.63
CA PHE A 12 22.11 36.10 38.86
C PHE A 12 21.25 34.94 39.36
N PHE A 13 20.31 35.30 40.23
CA PHE A 13 19.26 34.46 40.73
C PHE A 13 18.30 34.15 39.58
N ILE A 14 18.67 33.22 38.70
CA ILE A 14 17.72 32.61 37.77
C ILE A 14 17.05 31.49 38.57
N LEU A 15 15.91 31.84 39.17
CA LEU A 15 14.82 30.91 39.41
C LEU A 15 14.43 30.31 38.05
N PHE A 16 15.17 29.31 37.58
CA PHE A 16 14.61 28.35 36.64
C PHE A 16 13.54 27.60 37.43
N LEU A 17 12.31 28.10 37.29
CA LEU A 17 11.11 27.32 37.46
C LEU A 17 11.32 26.06 36.62
N PHE A 18 11.71 24.97 37.27
CA PHE A 18 11.43 23.64 36.77
C PHE A 18 9.90 23.56 36.70
N LYS A 19 9.32 23.97 35.57
CA LYS A 19 8.12 23.32 35.08
C LYS A 19 8.54 21.89 34.85
N THR A 20 8.39 21.07 35.89
CA THR A 20 8.09 19.68 35.67
C THR A 20 6.82 19.71 34.83
N ASP A 21 6.97 19.47 33.53
CA ASP A 21 5.83 19.08 32.73
C ASP A 21 5.32 17.81 33.40
N ILE A 22 4.30 17.97 34.24
CA ILE A 22 3.48 16.87 34.68
C ILE A 22 2.92 16.33 33.37
N ILE A 23 3.54 15.27 32.85
CA ILE A 23 3.02 14.53 31.71
C ILE A 23 1.65 14.09 32.15
N ALA A 24 0.63 14.83 31.71
CA ALA A 24 -0.75 14.52 32.05
C ALA A 24 -0.98 13.08 31.59
N THR A 25 -1.37 12.21 32.51
CA THR A 25 -1.71 10.83 32.16
C THR A 25 -2.75 10.89 31.04
N PRO A 26 -2.49 10.23 29.89
CA PRO A 26 -3.39 10.35 28.76
C PRO A 26 -4.78 9.88 29.18
N LYS A 27 -5.79 10.73 28.93
CA LYS A 27 -7.16 10.46 29.33
C LYS A 27 -7.67 9.20 28.63
N ILE A 28 -8.05 8.20 29.42
CA ILE A 28 -8.74 7.00 28.92
C ILE A 28 -10.19 7.37 28.59
N TYR A 29 -10.63 7.07 27.38
CA TYR A 29 -12.00 7.27 26.92
C TYR A 29 -12.86 6.01 27.05
N ALA A 30 -12.28 4.84 26.80
CA ALA A 30 -12.96 3.56 26.92
C ALA A 30 -11.97 2.42 27.15
N THR A 31 -12.44 1.37 27.79
CA THR A 31 -11.73 0.10 27.97
C THR A 31 -12.71 -1.06 27.74
N TYR A 32 -12.22 -2.14 27.14
CA TYR A 32 -12.93 -3.40 26.95
C TYR A 32 -11.97 -4.57 27.16
N THR A 33 -12.36 -5.56 27.94
CA THR A 33 -11.54 -6.75 28.23
C THR A 33 -12.31 -8.01 27.84
N ALA A 34 -11.65 -8.93 27.13
CA ALA A 34 -12.17 -10.24 26.76
C ALA A 34 -11.01 -11.23 26.55
N ASN A 35 -11.17 -12.47 27.03
CA ASN A 35 -10.16 -13.54 26.93
C ASN A 35 -8.74 -13.08 27.29
N ASN A 36 -8.59 -12.47 28.47
CA ASN A 36 -7.32 -11.92 29.00
C ASN A 36 -6.66 -10.80 28.17
N LEU A 37 -7.25 -10.41 27.04
CA LEU A 37 -6.86 -9.23 26.26
C LEU A 37 -7.62 -8.00 26.73
N THR A 38 -6.92 -6.89 26.96
CA THR A 38 -7.53 -5.58 27.25
C THR A 38 -7.28 -4.58 26.12
N ILE A 39 -8.36 -4.03 25.58
CA ILE A 39 -8.32 -2.94 24.61
C ILE A 39 -8.62 -1.62 25.33
N THR A 40 -7.68 -0.69 25.33
CA THR A 40 -7.80 0.63 25.94
C THR A 40 -7.68 1.73 24.89
N SER A 41 -8.61 2.68 24.89
CA SER A 41 -8.55 3.82 23.97
C SER A 41 -8.31 5.13 24.69
N TYR A 42 -7.33 5.86 24.16
CA TYR A 42 -7.02 7.26 24.44
C TYR A 42 -7.61 8.21 23.37
N SER A 43 -8.32 7.66 22.38
CA SER A 43 -9.01 8.40 21.32
C SER A 43 -10.50 8.56 21.64
N LYS A 44 -11.02 9.78 21.48
CA LYS A 44 -12.45 10.06 21.72
C LYS A 44 -13.36 9.41 20.67
N SER A 45 -12.81 9.10 19.50
CA SER A 45 -13.53 8.42 18.42
C SER A 45 -13.86 6.96 18.72
N TRP A 46 -13.27 6.36 19.77
CA TRP A 46 -13.38 4.94 20.08
C TRP A 46 -14.08 4.71 21.42
N ASN A 47 -15.40 4.54 21.36
CA ASN A 47 -16.19 4.18 22.53
C ASN A 47 -16.16 2.66 22.82
N LYS A 48 -16.69 2.25 23.99
CA LYS A 48 -16.70 0.84 24.43
C LYS A 48 -17.32 -0.14 23.41
N ASN A 49 -18.38 0.24 22.70
CA ASN A 49 -18.99 -0.62 21.68
C ASN A 49 -18.07 -0.81 20.47
N MET A 50 -17.34 0.23 20.08
CA MET A 50 -16.34 0.12 19.03
C MET A 50 -15.15 -0.74 19.45
N LEU A 51 -14.72 -0.68 20.71
CA LEU A 51 -13.68 -1.59 21.23
C LEU A 51 -14.13 -3.05 21.21
N LYS A 52 -15.40 -3.32 21.54
CA LYS A 52 -15.98 -4.66 21.38
C LYS A 52 -15.96 -5.12 19.92
N ASN A 53 -16.31 -4.24 18.99
CA ASN A 53 -16.25 -4.57 17.56
C ASN A 53 -14.81 -4.73 17.06
N LEU A 54 -13.84 -4.01 17.65
CA LEU A 54 -12.42 -4.18 17.35
C LEU A 54 -11.91 -5.54 17.83
N TYR A 55 -12.38 -5.99 18.98
CA TYR A 55 -12.11 -7.35 19.44
C TYR A 55 -12.68 -8.41 18.48
N VAL A 56 -13.92 -8.21 18.01
CA VAL A 56 -14.52 -9.10 17.00
C VAL A 56 -13.72 -9.10 15.70
N GLU A 57 -13.22 -7.94 15.28
CA GLU A 57 -12.33 -7.82 14.12
C GLU A 57 -11.02 -8.57 14.33
N LEU A 58 -10.39 -8.43 15.49
CA LEU A 58 -9.16 -9.13 15.84
C LEU A 58 -9.33 -10.65 15.72
N ILE A 59 -10.35 -11.21 16.37
CA ILE A 59 -10.63 -12.67 16.32
C ILE A 59 -11.16 -13.15 14.97
N SER A 60 -11.42 -12.23 14.03
CA SER A 60 -11.75 -12.58 12.63
C SER A 60 -10.50 -12.80 11.77
N ASN A 61 -9.31 -12.46 12.28
CA ASN A 61 -8.05 -12.94 11.71
C ASN A 61 -7.83 -14.40 12.12
N PHE A 62 -7.00 -15.13 11.38
CA PHE A 62 -6.58 -16.46 11.79
C PHE A 62 -5.66 -16.38 13.01
N HIS A 63 -5.90 -17.22 14.01
CA HIS A 63 -5.10 -17.27 15.23
C HIS A 63 -4.84 -18.72 15.66
N GLY A 64 -3.74 -18.93 16.38
CA GLY A 64 -3.39 -20.16 17.10
C GLY A 64 -3.17 -19.87 18.59
N ASP A 65 -2.27 -20.64 19.21
CA ASP A 65 -1.93 -20.50 20.64
C ASP A 65 -1.26 -19.16 20.97
N GLU A 66 -0.73 -18.44 19.97
CA GLU A 66 -0.10 -17.14 20.19
C GLU A 66 -1.05 -16.13 20.82
N PHE A 67 -2.36 -16.25 20.53
CA PHE A 67 -3.35 -15.27 20.97
C PHE A 67 -3.33 -15.03 22.48
N ASP A 68 -3.05 -16.08 23.27
CA ASP A 68 -2.98 -16.01 24.73
C ASP A 68 -1.73 -15.24 25.26
N PHE A 69 -0.81 -14.86 24.38
CA PHE A 69 0.41 -14.12 24.69
C PHE A 69 0.31 -12.63 24.36
N LEU A 70 -0.83 -12.19 23.79
CA LEU A 70 -1.16 -10.79 23.58
C LEU A 70 -2.04 -10.29 24.73
N SER A 71 -1.52 -9.37 25.56
CA SER A 71 -2.23 -8.86 26.73
C SER A 71 -3.04 -7.60 26.45
N ASP A 72 -2.53 -6.70 25.60
CA ASP A 72 -3.11 -5.37 25.44
C ASP A 72 -3.13 -4.84 24.00
N ILE A 73 -4.15 -4.04 23.72
CA ILE A 73 -4.21 -3.17 22.53
C ILE A 73 -4.54 -1.74 22.98
N TYR A 74 -3.68 -0.80 22.61
CA TYR A 74 -3.86 0.63 22.92
C TYR A 74 -4.20 1.40 21.65
N ILE A 75 -5.23 2.24 21.69
CA ILE A 75 -5.62 3.11 20.57
C ILE A 75 -5.32 4.56 20.92
N TYR A 76 -4.40 5.17 20.18
CA TYR A 76 -4.00 6.57 20.34
C TYR A 76 -4.63 7.46 19.27
N PRO A 77 -4.98 8.72 19.61
CA PRO A 77 -5.63 9.63 18.66
C PRO A 77 -4.71 10.03 17.50
N ASN A 78 -3.40 10.16 17.74
CA ASN A 78 -2.38 10.62 16.81
C ASN A 78 -1.18 9.66 16.81
N SER A 79 -0.28 9.79 15.84
CA SER A 79 0.97 9.03 15.74
C SER A 79 2.19 9.88 16.15
N PRO A 80 3.13 9.33 16.95
CA PRO A 80 4.37 10.02 17.30
C PRO A 80 5.38 10.12 16.14
N GLU A 81 5.36 9.17 15.19
CA GLU A 81 6.41 9.04 14.15
C GLU A 81 5.83 8.81 12.74
N GLY A 82 4.55 9.14 12.52
CA GLY A 82 3.89 8.90 11.24
C GLY A 82 3.55 7.43 10.94
N VAL A 83 3.88 6.51 11.85
CA VAL A 83 3.47 5.09 11.82
C VAL A 83 2.00 4.92 12.19
N ASN A 84 1.34 3.88 11.68
CA ASN A 84 -0.08 3.62 11.95
C ASN A 84 -0.31 2.59 13.07
N GLY A 85 0.71 1.82 13.42
CA GLY A 85 0.72 0.90 14.54
C GLY A 85 2.16 0.56 14.92
N LEU A 86 2.32 -0.08 16.07
CA LEU A 86 3.56 -0.71 16.53
C LEU A 86 3.20 -1.92 17.41
N TYR A 87 3.84 -3.05 17.15
CA TYR A 87 3.82 -4.22 18.03
C TYR A 87 5.03 -4.24 18.97
N TYR A 88 4.80 -4.68 20.21
CA TYR A 88 5.83 -4.87 21.22
C TYR A 88 5.73 -6.29 21.76
N ASP A 89 6.78 -7.09 21.57
CA ASP A 89 6.87 -8.42 22.15
C ASP A 89 7.24 -8.41 23.64
N ASP A 90 7.05 -9.57 24.26
CA ASP A 90 7.52 -9.90 25.60
C ASP A 90 8.41 -11.13 25.49
N ILE A 91 9.61 -10.96 24.93
CA ILE A 91 10.61 -12.03 24.78
C ILE A 91 11.82 -11.76 25.64
N SER A 92 12.28 -12.79 26.35
CA SER A 92 13.56 -12.78 27.06
C SER A 92 14.50 -13.85 26.50
N LEU A 93 15.80 -13.74 26.81
CA LEU A 93 16.81 -14.73 26.44
C LEU A 93 17.40 -15.35 27.70
N GLU A 94 17.23 -16.66 27.86
CA GLU A 94 17.75 -17.43 28.99
C GLU A 94 18.51 -18.66 28.50
N ASN A 95 19.79 -18.79 28.88
CA ASN A 95 20.63 -19.93 28.49
C ASN A 95 20.62 -20.24 26.98
N ASN A 96 20.71 -19.21 26.14
CA ASN A 96 20.62 -19.27 24.67
C ASN A 96 19.27 -19.77 24.11
N ASN A 97 18.20 -19.75 24.91
CA ASN A 97 16.84 -20.02 24.45
C ASN A 97 15.97 -18.78 24.64
N TYR A 98 15.20 -18.45 23.62
CA TYR A 98 14.20 -17.39 23.71
C TYR A 98 12.99 -17.89 24.49
N ILE A 99 12.55 -17.10 25.47
CA ILE A 99 11.42 -17.41 26.34
C ILE A 99 10.29 -16.43 26.01
N LEU A 100 9.09 -16.98 25.83
CA LEU A 100 7.88 -16.22 25.53
C LEU A 100 7.20 -15.81 26.84
N GLY A 101 7.06 -14.50 27.04
CA GLY A 101 6.21 -13.89 28.04
C GLY A 101 4.84 -13.51 27.45
N SER A 102 3.86 -13.33 28.33
CA SER A 102 2.45 -13.13 27.98
C SER A 102 1.99 -11.68 28.07
N ASN A 103 2.91 -10.70 28.05
CA ASN A 103 2.59 -9.27 28.15
C ASN A 103 2.87 -8.50 26.85
N ALA A 104 2.88 -9.20 25.70
CA ALA A 104 3.02 -8.54 24.42
C ALA A 104 1.81 -7.63 24.16
N TYR A 105 2.01 -6.53 23.44
CA TYR A 105 0.94 -5.57 23.19
C TYR A 105 1.07 -4.85 21.86
N ILE A 106 -0.06 -4.31 21.40
CA ILE A 106 -0.15 -3.54 20.15
C ILE A 106 -0.55 -2.10 20.47
N ASN A 107 0.17 -1.14 19.90
CA ASN A 107 -0.26 0.25 19.80
C ASN A 107 -0.84 0.49 18.40
N LEU A 108 -2.06 1.01 18.33
CA LEU A 108 -2.68 1.50 17.10
C LEU A 108 -2.77 3.02 17.17
N TYR A 109 -2.28 3.69 16.13
CA TYR A 109 -2.23 5.16 16.08
C TYR A 109 -3.28 5.73 15.14
N ASN A 110 -3.40 7.06 15.16
CA ASN A 110 -4.32 7.81 14.29
C ASN A 110 -5.80 7.38 14.44
N GLY A 111 -6.22 7.02 15.66
CA GLY A 111 -7.57 6.50 15.96
C GLY A 111 -8.71 7.47 15.62
N GLU A 112 -8.44 8.77 15.51
CA GLU A 112 -9.43 9.75 15.02
C GLU A 112 -9.63 9.67 13.50
N ARG A 113 -8.58 9.29 12.76
CA ARG A 113 -8.62 9.08 11.30
C ARG A 113 -9.16 7.70 10.95
N TYR A 114 -8.63 6.67 11.60
CA TYR A 114 -9.09 5.29 11.48
C TYR A 114 -10.16 5.01 12.53
N ASN A 115 -11.31 5.66 12.38
CA ASN A 115 -12.39 5.66 13.37
C ASN A 115 -13.53 4.67 13.06
N THR A 116 -13.25 3.65 12.24
CA THR A 116 -14.21 2.59 11.89
C THR A 116 -13.45 1.28 11.71
N ILE A 117 -14.11 0.14 11.97
CA ILE A 117 -13.50 -1.19 11.83
C ILE A 117 -12.82 -1.40 10.45
N PRO A 118 -13.48 -1.15 9.29
CA PRO A 118 -12.82 -1.34 8.00
C PRO A 118 -11.55 -0.50 7.79
N LYS A 119 -11.48 0.68 8.39
CA LYS A 119 -10.35 1.60 8.23
C LYS A 119 -9.13 1.22 9.06
N ILE A 120 -9.33 0.55 10.21
CA ILE A 120 -8.24 0.15 11.11
C ILE A 120 -7.83 -1.31 10.91
N ALA A 121 -8.68 -2.13 10.27
CA ALA A 121 -8.50 -3.57 10.13
C ALA A 121 -7.15 -3.98 9.53
N TYR A 122 -6.67 -3.30 8.49
CA TYR A 122 -5.34 -3.56 7.92
C TYR A 122 -4.26 -3.38 8.98
N ASN A 123 -4.22 -2.21 9.64
CA ASN A 123 -3.21 -1.91 10.66
C ASN A 123 -3.27 -2.92 11.81
N LEU A 124 -4.47 -3.24 12.30
CA LEU A 124 -4.64 -4.26 13.35
C LEU A 124 -4.11 -5.63 12.90
N SER A 125 -4.45 -6.07 11.69
CA SER A 125 -3.98 -7.34 11.15
C SER A 125 -2.47 -7.35 10.90
N HIS A 126 -1.89 -6.21 10.54
CA HIS A 126 -0.46 -6.03 10.32
C HIS A 126 0.32 -6.16 11.63
N GLU A 127 -0.08 -5.39 12.66
CA GLU A 127 0.57 -5.48 13.97
C GLU A 127 0.37 -6.86 14.62
N TYR A 128 -0.81 -7.46 14.44
CA TYR A 128 -1.03 -8.84 14.87
C TYR A 128 -0.20 -9.84 14.06
N GLY A 129 0.11 -9.55 12.80
CA GLY A 129 1.03 -10.33 11.98
C GLY A 129 2.45 -10.38 12.55
N HIS A 130 2.96 -9.27 13.08
CA HIS A 130 4.22 -9.29 13.84
C HIS A 130 4.13 -10.24 15.04
N HIS A 131 3.08 -10.11 15.85
CA HIS A 131 2.85 -10.97 17.00
C HIS A 131 2.83 -12.45 16.63
N TYR A 132 2.02 -12.80 15.63
CA TYR A 132 1.88 -14.15 15.12
C TYR A 132 3.20 -14.76 14.68
N MET A 133 3.96 -14.01 13.87
CA MET A 133 5.19 -14.51 13.29
C MET A 133 6.28 -14.66 14.34
N ILE A 134 6.44 -13.66 15.21
CA ILE A 134 7.42 -13.70 16.30
C ILE A 134 7.16 -14.88 17.23
N TYR A 135 5.94 -15.03 17.74
CA TYR A 135 5.59 -16.11 18.66
C TYR A 135 5.92 -17.48 18.05
N ASN A 136 5.46 -17.71 16.82
CA ASN A 136 5.57 -19.03 16.19
C ASN A 136 7.02 -19.36 15.82
N LEU A 137 7.82 -18.38 15.39
CA LEU A 137 9.24 -18.58 15.08
C LEU A 137 10.07 -18.84 16.35
N VAL A 138 9.78 -18.15 17.45
CA VAL A 138 10.42 -18.43 18.74
C VAL A 138 10.01 -19.81 19.26
N LYS A 139 8.71 -20.13 19.28
CA LYS A 139 8.20 -21.41 19.79
C LYS A 139 8.72 -22.61 19.00
N SER A 140 8.71 -22.52 17.67
CA SER A 140 8.94 -23.68 16.79
C SER A 140 10.38 -23.77 16.27
N GLU A 141 11.07 -22.64 16.13
CA GLU A 141 12.43 -22.59 15.57
C GLU A 141 13.47 -22.03 16.55
N ASN A 142 13.06 -21.44 17.68
CA ASN A 142 13.93 -20.73 18.62
C ASN A 142 14.78 -19.64 17.92
N LEU A 143 14.16 -18.92 16.97
CA LEU A 143 14.78 -17.84 16.20
C LEU A 143 14.07 -16.51 16.45
N TYR A 144 14.86 -15.43 16.46
CA TYR A 144 14.40 -14.06 16.68
C TYR A 144 15.39 -13.07 16.03
N TYR A 145 14.87 -11.93 15.54
CA TYR A 145 15.58 -10.88 14.79
C TYR A 145 16.73 -11.35 13.88
N ASN A 146 17.98 -11.09 14.28
CA ASN A 146 19.19 -11.28 13.47
C ASN A 146 19.34 -12.74 12.99
N ASN A 147 18.72 -13.70 13.69
CA ASN A 147 18.83 -15.12 13.37
C ASN A 147 17.75 -15.57 12.37
N LEU A 148 16.78 -14.72 12.04
CA LEU A 148 15.68 -15.04 11.12
C LEU A 148 16.14 -15.32 9.68
N LYS A 149 17.37 -14.94 9.33
CA LYS A 149 17.99 -15.32 8.05
C LYS A 149 18.07 -16.84 7.86
N GLU A 150 18.16 -17.58 8.96
CA GLU A 150 18.22 -19.04 8.95
C GLU A 150 16.86 -19.73 9.12
N SER A 151 15.79 -18.94 9.28
CA SER A 151 14.44 -19.50 9.44
C SER A 151 13.96 -20.25 8.21
N LYS A 152 13.06 -21.21 8.44
CA LYS A 152 12.39 -21.92 7.34
C LYS A 152 11.53 -20.97 6.52
N TYR A 153 10.94 -19.96 7.15
CA TYR A 153 10.24 -18.86 6.49
C TYR A 153 11.13 -18.21 5.40
N THR A 154 12.33 -17.75 5.78
CA THR A 154 13.27 -17.08 4.87
C THR A 154 13.68 -17.97 3.69
N GLU A 155 13.81 -19.28 3.93
CA GLU A 155 14.07 -20.27 2.88
C GLU A 155 12.89 -20.39 1.90
N ILE A 156 11.67 -20.60 2.39
CA ILE A 156 10.46 -20.76 1.56
C ILE A 156 10.18 -19.50 0.76
N ARG A 157 10.38 -18.33 1.39
CA ARG A 157 10.20 -17.02 0.75
C ARG A 157 11.33 -16.67 -0.22
N ASN A 158 12.37 -17.49 -0.30
CA ASN A 158 13.56 -17.31 -1.13
C ASN A 158 14.25 -15.95 -0.92
N LEU A 159 14.33 -15.51 0.34
CA LEU A 159 14.83 -14.18 0.70
C LEU A 159 16.35 -14.11 0.90
N LYS A 160 17.05 -15.26 0.91
CA LYS A 160 18.50 -15.33 1.17
C LYS A 160 19.36 -14.52 0.18
N ASN A 161 18.88 -14.34 -1.05
CA ASN A 161 19.56 -13.57 -2.10
C ASN A 161 18.98 -12.16 -2.31
N SER A 162 18.03 -11.76 -1.47
CA SER A 162 17.42 -10.43 -1.49
C SER A 162 18.13 -9.52 -0.47
N PRO A 163 18.10 -8.19 -0.64
CA PRO A 163 18.73 -7.24 0.29
C PRO A 163 17.89 -7.04 1.58
N VAL A 164 17.35 -8.13 2.12
CA VAL A 164 16.52 -8.14 3.33
C VAL A 164 17.37 -7.71 4.53
N SER A 165 16.83 -6.77 5.30
CA SER A 165 17.36 -6.34 6.58
C SER A 165 16.86 -7.28 7.68
N TYR A 166 17.80 -7.94 8.36
CA TYR A 166 17.53 -8.75 9.55
C TYR A 166 17.92 -8.04 10.85
N ASN A 167 18.52 -6.85 10.72
CA ASN A 167 18.99 -5.99 11.80
C ASN A 167 18.44 -4.57 11.57
N ILE A 168 17.61 -4.09 12.49
CA ILE A 168 16.98 -2.76 12.44
C ILE A 168 17.96 -1.63 12.75
N ASP A 169 19.08 -1.91 13.42
CA ASP A 169 20.10 -0.92 13.80
C ASP A 169 21.12 -0.65 12.69
N SER A 170 20.95 -1.23 11.50
CA SER A 170 21.87 -1.06 10.38
C SER A 170 21.74 0.33 9.75
N GLU A 171 22.86 0.97 9.42
CA GLU A 171 22.86 2.25 8.68
C GLU A 171 22.22 2.13 7.28
N ASP A 172 22.23 0.93 6.69
CA ASP A 172 21.61 0.63 5.40
C ASP A 172 20.17 0.09 5.54
N TYR A 173 19.55 0.26 6.71
CA TYR A 173 18.19 -0.20 6.96
C TYR A 173 17.19 0.47 6.03
N LEU A 174 16.45 -0.35 5.31
CA LEU A 174 15.34 0.08 4.47
C LEU A 174 14.07 -0.61 4.97
N TYR A 175 13.10 0.18 5.45
CA TYR A 175 11.86 -0.32 6.06
C TYR A 175 11.12 -1.37 5.21
N HIS A 176 11.13 -1.22 3.88
CA HIS A 176 10.51 -2.18 2.96
C HIS A 176 11.29 -3.50 2.79
N TRP A 177 12.55 -3.55 3.20
CA TRP A 177 13.37 -4.77 3.22
C TRP A 177 13.45 -5.38 4.62
N ASP A 178 12.78 -4.81 5.63
CA ASP A 178 12.71 -5.41 6.95
C ASP A 178 11.97 -6.76 6.90
N ILE A 179 12.63 -7.81 7.37
CA ILE A 179 12.04 -9.16 7.46
C ILE A 179 10.74 -9.17 8.27
N MET A 180 10.64 -8.35 9.31
CA MET A 180 9.47 -8.29 10.20
C MET A 180 8.26 -7.69 9.48
N GLU A 181 8.49 -6.65 8.67
CA GLU A 181 7.45 -6.01 7.86
C GLU A 181 6.97 -6.92 6.73
N ILE A 182 7.90 -7.63 6.06
CA ILE A 182 7.54 -8.62 5.04
C ILE A 182 6.69 -9.74 5.66
N MET A 183 7.05 -10.22 6.86
CA MET A 183 6.30 -11.24 7.59
C MET A 183 4.90 -10.78 7.99
N ALA A 184 4.76 -9.54 8.46
CA ALA A 184 3.46 -8.95 8.81
C ALA A 184 2.56 -8.77 7.58
N ASP A 185 3.10 -8.26 6.48
CA ASP A 185 2.36 -8.14 5.21
C ASP A 185 1.93 -9.52 4.67
N ASP A 186 2.80 -10.54 4.77
CA ASP A 186 2.48 -11.91 4.36
C ASP A 186 1.36 -12.51 5.23
N TYR A 187 1.38 -12.23 6.55
CA TYR A 187 0.29 -12.60 7.44
C TYR A 187 -1.02 -11.92 7.02
N VAL A 188 -1.03 -10.60 6.75
CA VAL A 188 -2.24 -9.90 6.28
C VAL A 188 -2.77 -10.55 5.01
N GLN A 189 -1.91 -10.81 4.02
CA GLN A 189 -2.30 -11.40 2.74
C GLN A 189 -2.92 -12.80 2.89
N LEU A 190 -2.37 -13.63 3.76
CA LEU A 190 -2.70 -15.05 3.85
C LEU A 190 -3.71 -15.38 4.95
N LEU A 191 -3.60 -14.71 6.09
CA LEU A 191 -4.24 -15.07 7.36
C LEU A 191 -5.07 -13.92 7.97
N GLY A 192 -4.92 -12.70 7.44
CA GLY A 192 -5.70 -11.55 7.86
C GLY A 192 -7.21 -11.67 7.56
N SER A 193 -7.99 -10.88 8.27
CA SER A 193 -9.46 -10.83 8.17
C SER A 193 -9.93 -10.35 6.79
N SER A 194 -11.22 -10.56 6.49
CA SER A 194 -11.82 -10.00 5.26
C SER A 194 -11.80 -8.47 5.23
N ASN A 195 -11.87 -7.79 6.39
CA ASN A 195 -11.80 -6.33 6.46
C ASN A 195 -10.38 -5.81 6.18
N ALA A 196 -9.35 -6.50 6.67
CA ALA A 196 -7.95 -6.17 6.39
C ALA A 196 -7.62 -6.29 4.90
N LYS A 197 -8.32 -7.17 4.19
CA LYS A 197 -8.17 -7.43 2.76
C LYS A 197 -9.15 -6.63 1.89
N LEU A 198 -9.84 -5.61 2.41
CA LEU A 198 -10.84 -4.87 1.63
C LEU A 198 -10.25 -4.17 0.42
N SER A 199 -10.98 -4.28 -0.67
CA SER A 199 -10.62 -3.65 -1.94
C SER A 199 -11.29 -2.28 -2.06
N TYR A 200 -10.57 -1.35 -2.70
CA TYR A 200 -11.13 -0.09 -3.16
C TYR A 200 -11.51 -0.19 -4.63
N ASP A 201 -12.67 0.32 -5.00
CA ASP A 201 -13.18 0.31 -6.36
C ASP A 201 -12.57 1.46 -7.18
N TYR A 202 -11.41 1.21 -7.78
CA TYR A 202 -10.75 2.18 -8.66
C TYR A 202 -11.40 2.24 -10.03
N LYS A 203 -11.59 3.45 -10.55
CA LYS A 203 -12.25 3.69 -11.84
C LYS A 203 -11.26 4.09 -12.92
N SER A 204 -11.48 3.63 -14.14
CA SER A 204 -10.69 4.08 -15.30
C SER A 204 -10.99 5.53 -15.66
N VAL A 205 -10.11 6.16 -16.44
CA VAL A 205 -10.23 7.59 -16.78
C VAL A 205 -11.53 7.94 -17.53
N ASP A 206 -12.09 7.00 -18.29
CA ASP A 206 -13.37 7.18 -18.99
C ASP A 206 -14.59 7.07 -18.06
N GLU A 207 -14.46 6.34 -16.95
CA GLU A 207 -15.48 6.25 -15.88
C GLU A 207 -15.40 7.48 -14.97
N LEU A 208 -14.20 7.87 -14.55
CA LEU A 208 -13.96 9.05 -13.72
C LEU A 208 -14.50 10.32 -14.38
N LEU A 209 -14.36 10.43 -15.70
CA LEU A 209 -14.87 11.58 -16.45
C LEU A 209 -16.41 11.68 -16.37
N LYS A 210 -17.12 10.56 -16.15
CA LYS A 210 -18.58 10.51 -15.99
C LYS A 210 -19.01 10.79 -14.55
N GLU A 211 -18.27 10.28 -13.58
CA GLU A 211 -18.63 10.35 -12.15
C GLU A 211 -18.10 11.58 -11.41
N SER A 212 -17.15 12.34 -12.00
CA SER A 212 -16.49 13.50 -11.36
C SER A 212 -15.86 13.17 -9.99
N LYS A 213 -15.30 11.95 -9.84
CA LYS A 213 -14.56 11.50 -8.65
C LYS A 213 -13.06 11.65 -8.84
N ASN A 214 -12.32 11.75 -7.74
CA ASN A 214 -10.87 11.74 -7.76
C ASN A 214 -10.37 10.28 -7.87
N PRO A 215 -9.45 9.96 -8.81
CA PRO A 215 -8.87 8.62 -8.96
C PRO A 215 -8.14 8.07 -7.73
N TYR A 216 -7.72 8.92 -6.79
CA TYR A 216 -6.72 8.57 -5.77
C TYR A 216 -7.21 8.68 -4.31
N ASP A 217 -8.51 8.59 -4.07
CA ASP A 217 -9.10 8.82 -2.74
C ASP A 217 -8.65 7.82 -1.64
N ASN A 218 -8.02 6.71 -2.02
CA ASN A 218 -7.45 5.75 -1.07
C ASN A 218 -6.11 5.18 -1.55
N PRO A 219 -4.96 5.81 -1.25
CA PRO A 219 -3.65 5.38 -1.73
C PRO A 219 -3.05 4.20 -0.95
N SER A 220 -3.78 3.66 0.04
CA SER A 220 -3.29 2.59 0.93
C SER A 220 -4.25 1.40 0.99
N SER A 221 -5.09 1.22 -0.03
CA SER A 221 -5.97 0.05 -0.09
C SER A 221 -5.18 -1.22 -0.37
N PHE A 222 -5.69 -2.36 0.11
CA PHE A 222 -5.06 -3.66 -0.04
C PHE A 222 -4.87 -4.05 -1.52
N ASN A 223 -5.84 -3.73 -2.39
CA ASN A 223 -5.75 -4.05 -3.82
C ASN A 223 -4.91 -3.06 -4.65
N LEU A 224 -4.37 -2.00 -4.05
CA LEU A 224 -3.35 -1.13 -4.66
C LEU A 224 -1.94 -1.46 -4.14
N LYS A 225 -1.82 -1.70 -2.83
CA LYS A 225 -0.56 -1.95 -2.16
C LYS A 225 -0.74 -3.08 -1.13
N PRO A 226 -0.82 -4.35 -1.59
CA PRO A 226 -1.03 -5.51 -0.71
C PRO A 226 0.15 -5.84 0.21
N GLN A 227 1.31 -5.24 -0.08
CA GLN A 227 2.52 -5.31 0.72
C GLN A 227 3.37 -4.06 0.46
N LEU A 228 4.27 -3.76 1.38
CA LEU A 228 5.15 -2.60 1.33
C LEU A 228 6.19 -2.70 0.21
N ASN A 229 6.74 -3.90 -0.01
CA ASN A 229 7.85 -4.14 -0.94
C ASN A 229 7.35 -4.62 -2.31
N PRO A 230 7.41 -3.80 -3.38
CA PRO A 230 6.92 -4.21 -4.70
C PRO A 230 7.85 -5.17 -5.45
N TYR A 231 9.08 -5.38 -4.97
CA TYR A 231 10.12 -6.17 -5.65
C TYR A 231 10.06 -7.66 -5.38
N ILE A 232 9.37 -8.08 -4.32
CA ILE A 232 9.16 -9.49 -4.01
C ILE A 232 7.77 -9.96 -4.49
N PRO A 233 7.57 -11.24 -4.84
CA PRO A 233 6.25 -11.76 -5.20
C PRO A 233 5.26 -11.61 -4.03
N LEU A 234 3.95 -11.65 -4.31
CA LEU A 234 2.93 -11.69 -3.27
C LEU A 234 3.02 -12.99 -2.46
N ALA A 235 2.55 -12.97 -1.21
CA ALA A 235 2.61 -14.13 -0.33
C ALA A 235 1.90 -15.35 -0.93
N ALA A 236 0.73 -15.14 -1.56
CA ALA A 236 -0.04 -16.21 -2.17
C ALA A 236 0.61 -16.76 -3.47
N ASP A 237 1.55 -16.01 -4.07
CA ASP A 237 2.32 -16.48 -5.23
C ASP A 237 3.46 -17.45 -4.83
N ILE A 238 3.76 -17.60 -3.54
CA ILE A 238 4.86 -18.43 -3.04
C ILE A 238 4.34 -19.82 -2.66
N PRO A 239 4.69 -20.88 -3.43
CA PRO A 239 4.25 -22.23 -3.11
C PRO A 239 4.70 -22.68 -1.72
N GLY A 240 3.76 -23.19 -0.93
CA GLY A 240 4.03 -23.74 0.40
C GLY A 240 4.06 -22.71 1.54
N LEU A 241 4.08 -21.40 1.26
CA LEU A 241 4.13 -20.37 2.31
C LEU A 241 2.89 -20.40 3.20
N TYR A 242 1.69 -20.44 2.62
CA TYR A 242 0.43 -20.55 3.37
C TYR A 242 0.40 -21.78 4.29
N ASN A 243 0.83 -22.93 3.78
CA ASN A 243 0.89 -24.16 4.58
C ASN A 243 1.93 -24.06 5.68
N TYR A 244 3.08 -23.45 5.43
CA TYR A 244 4.09 -23.21 6.45
C TYR A 244 3.54 -22.33 7.57
N LEU A 245 2.88 -21.22 7.24
CA LEU A 245 2.30 -20.33 8.25
C LEU A 245 1.26 -21.04 9.11
N LEU A 246 0.46 -21.94 8.55
CA LEU A 246 -0.49 -22.72 9.35
C LEU A 246 0.17 -23.84 10.15
N ASN A 247 1.14 -24.54 9.55
CA ASN A 247 1.82 -25.64 10.22
C ASN A 247 2.67 -25.17 11.41
N ILE A 248 3.30 -23.99 11.31
CA ILE A 248 4.12 -23.46 12.40
C ILE A 248 3.29 -23.12 13.64
N SER A 249 1.99 -22.83 13.47
CA SER A 249 1.01 -22.64 14.55
C SER A 249 0.23 -23.91 14.92
N GLY A 250 0.61 -25.07 14.38
CA GLY A 250 0.02 -26.37 14.74
C GLY A 250 -1.21 -26.78 13.93
N PHE A 251 -1.53 -26.09 12.84
CA PHE A 251 -2.67 -26.39 11.98
C PHE A 251 -2.23 -27.01 10.66
N THR A 252 -2.98 -27.98 10.16
CA THR A 252 -2.73 -28.60 8.85
C THR A 252 -3.96 -28.47 7.96
N VAL A 253 -3.78 -27.84 6.80
CA VAL A 253 -4.83 -27.73 5.76
C VAL A 253 -4.24 -28.02 4.39
N ALA A 254 -5.12 -28.37 3.45
CA ALA A 254 -4.74 -28.49 2.05
C ALA A 254 -4.27 -27.11 1.50
N PRO A 255 -3.21 -27.09 0.66
CA PRO A 255 -2.77 -25.86 0.03
C PRO A 255 -3.90 -25.21 -0.79
N PRO A 256 -3.97 -23.88 -0.85
CA PRO A 256 -4.88 -23.20 -1.77
C PRO A 256 -4.51 -23.58 -3.19
N LYS A 257 -5.52 -23.77 -4.04
CA LYS A 257 -5.33 -23.94 -5.47
C LYS A 257 -4.86 -22.61 -6.05
N ILE A 258 -3.63 -22.56 -6.54
CA ILE A 258 -3.11 -21.38 -7.23
C ILE A 258 -3.84 -21.25 -8.58
N PRO A 259 -4.44 -20.08 -8.89
CA PRO A 259 -5.13 -19.88 -10.15
C PRO A 259 -4.15 -19.79 -11.32
N VAL A 260 -4.63 -20.09 -12.53
CA VAL A 260 -3.85 -19.79 -13.74
C VAL A 260 -3.81 -18.27 -13.88
N LYS A 261 -2.61 -17.68 -13.93
CA LYS A 261 -2.45 -16.23 -13.96
C LYS A 261 -2.81 -15.67 -15.34
N PRO A 262 -3.66 -14.62 -15.42
CA PRO A 262 -3.88 -13.89 -16.66
C PRO A 262 -2.59 -13.29 -17.23
N LYS A 263 -2.54 -13.19 -18.55
CA LYS A 263 -1.49 -12.54 -19.31
C LYS A 263 -1.95 -11.17 -19.80
N LEU A 264 -1.21 -10.13 -19.42
CA LEU A 264 -1.39 -8.79 -19.97
C LEU A 264 -1.06 -8.78 -21.47
N ASN A 265 -1.96 -8.22 -22.27
CA ASN A 265 -1.75 -7.98 -23.69
C ASN A 265 -0.93 -6.71 -23.93
N ASN A 266 -0.44 -6.54 -25.15
CA ASN A 266 0.27 -5.32 -25.55
C ASN A 266 -0.62 -4.07 -25.36
N ILE A 267 0.00 -2.99 -24.89
CA ILE A 267 -0.64 -1.68 -24.77
C ILE A 267 -0.86 -1.12 -26.17
N THR A 268 -2.08 -0.69 -26.43
CA THR A 268 -2.47 0.05 -27.64
C THR A 268 -2.82 1.48 -27.26
N GLY A 269 -2.90 2.39 -28.23
CA GLY A 269 -3.27 3.76 -27.92
C GLY A 269 -3.88 4.54 -29.08
N SER A 270 -4.46 5.68 -28.72
CA SER A 270 -5.11 6.64 -29.60
C SER A 270 -4.87 8.06 -29.10
N ILE A 271 -5.37 9.07 -29.81
CA ILE A 271 -5.31 10.46 -29.37
C ILE A 271 -6.70 10.89 -28.90
N ALA A 272 -6.76 11.45 -27.69
CA ALA A 272 -7.96 12.07 -27.14
C ALA A 272 -8.24 13.43 -27.83
N LEU A 273 -9.47 13.94 -27.73
CA LEU A 273 -9.86 15.23 -28.33
C LEU A 273 -9.03 16.43 -27.85
N ASN A 274 -8.38 16.32 -26.68
CA ASN A 274 -7.44 17.31 -26.16
C ASN A 274 -6.01 17.19 -26.75
N GLY A 275 -5.79 16.27 -27.71
CA GLY A 275 -4.49 16.08 -28.36
C GLY A 275 -3.51 15.18 -27.60
N GLU A 276 -3.90 14.66 -26.44
CA GLU A 276 -3.02 13.86 -25.57
C GLU A 276 -3.24 12.36 -25.78
N PRO A 277 -2.23 11.50 -25.51
CA PRO A 277 -2.36 10.06 -25.67
C PRO A 277 -3.37 9.42 -24.69
N THR A 278 -4.21 8.54 -25.24
CA THR A 278 -5.04 7.57 -24.52
C THR A 278 -4.43 6.18 -24.73
N TYR A 279 -4.38 5.37 -23.68
CA TYR A 279 -3.88 4.01 -23.72
C TYR A 279 -4.99 3.01 -23.41
N ASN A 280 -4.91 1.82 -24.00
CA ASN A 280 -5.80 0.70 -23.72
C ASN A 280 -4.97 -0.56 -23.52
N ILE A 281 -5.33 -1.33 -22.49
CA ILE A 281 -4.76 -2.63 -22.18
C ILE A 281 -5.88 -3.62 -21.87
N SER A 282 -5.64 -4.89 -22.17
CA SER A 282 -6.55 -6.00 -21.86
C SER A 282 -5.76 -7.22 -21.39
N TRP A 283 -6.46 -8.22 -20.89
CA TRP A 283 -5.88 -9.52 -20.53
C TRP A 283 -6.86 -10.65 -20.83
N ASP A 284 -6.35 -11.88 -20.85
CA ASP A 284 -7.17 -13.08 -20.99
C ASP A 284 -7.87 -13.47 -19.68
N ASN A 285 -8.91 -14.30 -19.77
CA ASN A 285 -9.55 -14.91 -18.61
C ASN A 285 -9.33 -16.43 -18.63
N PRO A 286 -8.20 -16.92 -18.07
CA PRO A 286 -7.91 -18.34 -18.08
C PRO A 286 -8.82 -19.15 -17.13
N ASN A 287 -9.41 -18.51 -16.11
CA ASN A 287 -10.22 -19.20 -15.09
C ASN A 287 -11.72 -18.86 -15.24
N LYS A 288 -12.34 -19.28 -16.35
CA LYS A 288 -13.71 -18.89 -16.73
C LYS A 288 -14.80 -19.29 -15.74
N ASP A 289 -14.56 -20.34 -14.95
CA ASP A 289 -15.55 -20.88 -13.99
C ASP A 289 -15.47 -20.20 -12.62
N GLU A 290 -14.52 -19.31 -12.41
CA GLU A 290 -14.27 -18.65 -11.13
C GLU A 290 -14.45 -17.12 -11.27
N VAL A 291 -14.98 -16.49 -10.22
CA VAL A 291 -15.14 -15.04 -10.16
C VAL A 291 -13.96 -14.44 -9.43
N PHE A 292 -13.12 -13.72 -10.17
CA PHE A 292 -11.99 -12.96 -9.62
C PHE A 292 -12.29 -11.48 -9.61
N GLU A 293 -11.78 -10.79 -8.61
CA GLU A 293 -11.56 -9.35 -8.66
C GLU A 293 -10.17 -9.10 -9.26
N TYR A 294 -10.09 -8.13 -10.16
CA TYR A 294 -8.87 -7.68 -10.78
C TYR A 294 -8.62 -6.22 -10.42
N THR A 295 -7.40 -5.88 -10.04
CA THR A 295 -6.96 -4.48 -9.96
C THR A 295 -5.71 -4.29 -10.79
N LEU A 296 -5.81 -3.47 -11.83
CA LEU A 296 -4.67 -3.11 -12.65
C LEU A 296 -3.95 -1.92 -12.02
N VAL A 297 -2.66 -2.07 -11.77
CA VAL A 297 -1.80 -1.08 -11.14
C VAL A 297 -0.61 -0.79 -12.04
N ILE A 298 -0.22 0.47 -12.11
CA ILE A 298 0.96 0.93 -12.84
C ILE A 298 2.00 1.51 -11.88
N TYR A 299 3.24 1.10 -12.04
CA TYR A 299 4.39 1.47 -11.22
C TYR A 299 5.35 2.29 -12.05
N PRO A 300 5.71 3.51 -11.64
CA PRO A 300 6.82 4.22 -12.25
C PRO A 300 8.13 3.50 -11.87
N ASP A 301 8.96 3.15 -12.86
CA ASP A 301 10.17 2.35 -12.60
C ASP A 301 11.21 3.10 -11.76
N ASP A 302 11.19 4.44 -11.79
CA ASP A 302 12.05 5.30 -10.97
C ASP A 302 11.57 5.43 -9.52
N ASN A 303 10.29 5.13 -9.22
CA ASN A 303 9.75 5.11 -7.86
C ASN A 303 8.60 4.09 -7.69
N PRO A 304 8.88 2.78 -7.68
CA PRO A 304 7.84 1.76 -7.60
C PRO A 304 7.12 1.70 -6.24
N PHE A 305 7.50 2.51 -5.27
CA PHE A 305 6.82 2.59 -3.97
C PHE A 305 5.58 3.49 -3.99
N VAL A 306 5.38 4.25 -5.07
CA VAL A 306 4.21 5.11 -5.30
C VAL A 306 3.44 4.61 -6.52
N PRO A 307 2.71 3.48 -6.39
CA PRO A 307 1.90 2.96 -7.47
C PRO A 307 0.68 3.84 -7.76
N TYR A 308 0.19 3.75 -8.99
CA TYR A 308 -1.08 4.35 -9.37
C TYR A 308 -2.10 3.27 -9.74
N PRO A 309 -3.31 3.30 -9.15
CA PRO A 309 -4.39 2.43 -9.60
C PRO A 309 -4.88 2.88 -10.98
N LEU A 310 -5.18 1.91 -11.85
CA LEU A 310 -5.82 2.18 -13.14
C LEU A 310 -7.30 1.80 -13.13
N LYS A 311 -7.64 0.61 -12.63
CA LYS A 311 -9.03 0.16 -12.48
C LYS A 311 -9.13 -1.08 -11.60
N THR A 312 -10.23 -1.18 -10.85
CA THR A 312 -10.72 -2.40 -10.23
C THR A 312 -11.98 -2.86 -10.97
N LEU A 313 -12.05 -4.16 -11.26
CA LEU A 313 -13.19 -4.78 -11.94
C LEU A 313 -13.26 -6.27 -11.60
N THR A 314 -14.33 -6.95 -11.99
CA THR A 314 -14.49 -8.40 -11.81
C THR A 314 -14.37 -9.16 -13.12
N SER A 315 -14.14 -10.48 -13.06
CA SER A 315 -14.11 -11.36 -14.25
C SER A 315 -15.43 -11.42 -15.04
N LYS A 316 -16.50 -10.80 -14.52
CA LYS A 316 -17.80 -10.64 -15.18
C LYS A 316 -17.88 -9.40 -16.07
N GLU A 317 -16.91 -8.50 -15.96
CA GLU A 317 -16.83 -7.27 -16.73
C GLU A 317 -15.86 -7.42 -17.91
N PRO A 318 -15.92 -6.52 -18.90
CA PRO A 318 -14.91 -6.48 -19.95
C PRO A 318 -13.50 -6.29 -19.36
N LEU A 319 -12.60 -7.24 -19.63
CA LEU A 319 -11.22 -7.27 -19.12
C LEU A 319 -10.30 -6.34 -19.92
N ASN A 320 -10.67 -5.06 -19.96
CA ASN A 320 -9.89 -4.00 -20.57
C ASN A 320 -9.98 -2.71 -19.75
N VAL A 321 -8.93 -1.91 -19.85
CA VAL A 321 -8.80 -0.65 -19.13
C VAL A 321 -8.31 0.42 -20.08
N THR A 322 -9.04 1.53 -20.12
CA THR A 322 -8.59 2.78 -20.73
C THR A 322 -7.91 3.64 -19.67
N PHE A 323 -6.72 4.18 -19.98
CA PHE A 323 -5.94 5.01 -19.05
C PHE A 323 -5.13 6.09 -19.79
N GLY A 324 -4.50 6.99 -19.05
CA GLY A 324 -3.86 8.19 -19.63
C GLY A 324 -4.85 9.32 -19.82
N SER A 325 -4.75 10.04 -20.94
CA SER A 325 -5.67 11.15 -21.21
C SER A 325 -6.96 10.66 -21.85
N TYR A 326 -8.09 11.21 -21.46
CA TYR A 326 -9.41 10.89 -22.01
C TYR A 326 -10.28 12.14 -22.11
N SER A 327 -11.08 12.23 -23.17
CA SER A 327 -11.97 13.38 -23.34
C SER A 327 -13.21 13.02 -24.15
N ILE A 328 -14.30 13.72 -23.83
CA ILE A 328 -15.58 13.58 -24.50
C ILE A 328 -16.10 14.95 -24.93
N LYS A 329 -16.73 14.99 -26.10
CA LYS A 329 -17.45 16.16 -26.58
C LYS A 329 -18.83 16.21 -25.89
N GLN A 330 -19.16 17.36 -25.32
CA GLN A 330 -20.43 17.62 -24.66
C GLN A 330 -21.50 18.07 -25.68
N LYS A 331 -22.76 18.13 -25.23
CA LYS A 331 -23.89 18.57 -26.06
C LYS A 331 -23.79 20.02 -26.53
N ASP A 332 -23.07 20.86 -25.78
CA ASP A 332 -22.84 22.28 -26.06
C ASP A 332 -21.53 22.53 -26.85
N ASP A 333 -21.00 21.48 -27.49
CA ASP A 333 -19.72 21.45 -28.20
C ASP A 333 -18.46 21.67 -27.33
N SER A 334 -18.61 21.85 -26.01
CA SER A 334 -17.46 21.90 -25.10
C SER A 334 -16.77 20.54 -24.95
N ILE A 335 -15.49 20.53 -24.54
CA ILE A 335 -14.73 19.31 -24.30
C ILE A 335 -14.55 19.14 -22.79
N LYS A 336 -15.02 18.01 -22.25
CA LYS A 336 -14.66 17.58 -20.89
C LYS A 336 -13.48 16.62 -21.01
N SER A 337 -12.42 16.83 -20.24
CA SER A 337 -11.21 16.01 -20.31
C SER A 337 -10.64 15.68 -18.94
N ILE A 338 -9.97 14.53 -18.86
CA ILE A 338 -9.00 14.16 -17.84
C ILE A 338 -7.67 14.02 -18.57
N SER A 339 -6.64 14.67 -18.06
CA SER A 339 -5.29 14.61 -18.62
C SER A 339 -4.38 13.90 -17.64
N GLN A 340 -3.92 12.70 -18.00
CA GLN A 340 -2.87 11.98 -17.27
C GLN A 340 -1.78 11.62 -18.28
N LYS A 341 -0.56 12.05 -17.97
CA LYS A 341 0.62 11.84 -18.81
C LYS A 341 1.55 10.86 -18.13
N TYR A 342 2.11 9.96 -18.91
CA TYR A 342 3.13 9.02 -18.46
C TYR A 342 4.40 9.27 -19.28
N GLU A 343 5.52 9.43 -18.60
CA GLU A 343 6.84 9.64 -19.20
C GLU A 343 7.87 8.71 -18.56
N GLY A 344 8.74 8.11 -19.38
CA GLY A 344 9.71 7.13 -18.92
C GLY A 344 9.18 5.70 -18.94
N ASN A 345 9.82 4.82 -18.16
CA ASN A 345 9.44 3.42 -18.06
C ASN A 345 8.46 3.22 -16.92
N TYR A 346 7.44 2.42 -17.19
CA TYR A 346 6.49 1.96 -16.19
C TYR A 346 6.29 0.47 -16.31
N THR A 347 6.04 -0.14 -15.17
CA THR A 347 5.68 -1.55 -15.06
C THR A 347 4.22 -1.68 -14.67
N LEU A 348 3.44 -2.41 -15.45
CA LEU A 348 2.05 -2.73 -15.16
C LEU A 348 1.98 -4.11 -14.50
N LYS A 349 1.19 -4.21 -13.43
CA LYS A 349 0.92 -5.47 -12.73
C LYS A 349 -0.58 -5.61 -12.51
N LEU A 350 -1.11 -6.80 -12.79
CA LEU A 350 -2.50 -7.12 -12.50
C LEU A 350 -2.57 -7.90 -11.19
N TYR A 351 -3.23 -7.34 -10.19
CA TYR A 351 -3.59 -8.07 -8.98
C TYR A 351 -4.88 -8.84 -9.19
N ILE A 352 -4.88 -10.10 -8.77
CA ILE A 352 -5.95 -11.08 -8.98
C ILE A 352 -6.37 -11.59 -7.62
N LYS A 353 -7.54 -11.19 -7.15
CA LYS A 353 -8.05 -11.56 -5.83
C LYS A 353 -9.21 -12.54 -5.96
N ASP A 354 -9.10 -13.66 -5.25
CA ASP A 354 -10.13 -14.70 -5.26
C ASP A 354 -11.25 -14.41 -4.24
N SER A 355 -12.27 -15.28 -4.24
CA SER A 355 -13.41 -15.16 -3.30
C SER A 355 -13.05 -15.35 -1.82
N LYS A 356 -11.88 -15.92 -1.50
CA LYS A 356 -11.36 -16.07 -0.13
C LYS A 356 -10.46 -14.90 0.29
N GLY A 357 -10.16 -13.99 -0.65
CA GLY A 357 -9.31 -12.84 -0.43
C GLY A 357 -7.82 -13.10 -0.66
N PHE A 358 -7.42 -14.27 -1.18
CA PHE A 358 -6.04 -14.49 -1.60
C PHE A 358 -5.75 -13.63 -2.83
N MET A 359 -4.64 -12.89 -2.79
CA MET A 359 -4.21 -12.01 -3.86
C MET A 359 -2.96 -12.54 -4.54
N TYR A 360 -3.06 -12.74 -5.85
CA TYR A 360 -2.00 -13.18 -6.74
C TYR A 360 -1.62 -12.05 -7.69
N SER A 361 -0.46 -12.16 -8.34
CA SER A 361 -0.03 -11.19 -9.34
C SER A 361 0.23 -11.82 -10.70
N SER A 362 -0.13 -11.13 -11.78
CA SER A 362 0.29 -11.49 -13.14
C SER A 362 1.80 -11.33 -13.32
N GLU A 363 2.33 -11.92 -14.38
CA GLU A 363 3.63 -11.46 -14.89
C GLU A 363 3.57 -9.96 -15.22
N PRO A 364 4.59 -9.17 -14.87
CA PRO A 364 4.61 -7.74 -15.12
C PRO A 364 4.77 -7.43 -16.61
N LEU A 365 4.19 -6.31 -17.05
CA LEU A 365 4.39 -5.75 -18.39
C LEU A 365 5.07 -4.38 -18.29
N THR A 366 6.33 -4.29 -18.70
CA THR A 366 7.06 -3.01 -18.74
C THR A 366 6.92 -2.32 -20.09
N SER A 367 6.73 -1.00 -20.08
CA SER A 367 6.65 -0.19 -21.30
C SER A 367 7.28 1.19 -21.12
N ASN A 368 7.89 1.70 -22.19
CA ASN A 368 8.40 3.07 -22.24
C ASN A 368 7.32 4.00 -22.81
N PHE A 369 6.67 4.78 -21.95
CA PHE A 369 5.57 5.66 -22.33
C PHE A 369 6.00 6.90 -23.13
N THR A 370 7.26 7.31 -23.01
CA THR A 370 7.84 8.37 -23.88
C THR A 370 7.90 7.93 -25.34
N SER A 371 8.26 6.67 -25.60
CA SER A 371 8.35 6.13 -26.96
C SER A 371 6.97 5.77 -27.49
N LEU A 372 6.12 5.17 -26.64
CA LEU A 372 4.75 4.83 -26.99
C LEU A 372 3.91 6.06 -27.36
N SER A 373 3.99 7.14 -26.58
CA SER A 373 3.32 8.41 -26.88
C SER A 373 3.79 8.99 -28.22
N LYS A 374 5.10 9.02 -28.49
CA LYS A 374 5.65 9.50 -29.77
C LYS A 374 5.10 8.72 -30.95
N ASN A 375 5.02 7.39 -30.86
CA ASN A 375 4.49 6.54 -31.93
C ASN A 375 3.01 6.82 -32.19
N ILE A 376 2.20 6.93 -31.12
CA ILE A 376 0.76 7.27 -31.23
C ILE A 376 0.58 8.64 -31.90
N LEU A 377 1.37 9.64 -31.49
CA LEU A 377 1.35 10.99 -32.06
C LEU A 377 1.76 11.02 -33.54
N SER A 378 2.79 10.24 -33.94
CA SER A 378 3.23 10.17 -35.34
C SER A 378 2.22 9.45 -36.23
N ASP A 379 1.61 8.36 -35.75
CA ASP A 379 0.62 7.60 -36.50
C ASP A 379 -0.62 8.44 -36.79
N ASN A 380 -1.04 9.29 -35.83
CA ASN A 380 -2.18 10.17 -36.07
C ASN A 380 -1.86 11.28 -37.08
N LYS A 381 -0.68 11.91 -36.99
CA LYS A 381 -0.24 12.90 -38.01
C LYS A 381 -0.21 12.31 -39.42
N ASN A 382 0.14 11.03 -39.56
CA ASN A 382 0.15 10.34 -40.85
C ASN A 382 -1.26 9.99 -41.34
N LYS A 383 -2.21 9.72 -40.44
CA LYS A 383 -3.64 9.55 -40.79
C LYS A 383 -4.26 10.86 -41.26
N ASP A 384 -4.00 11.97 -40.57
CA ASP A 384 -4.46 13.30 -40.98
C ASP A 384 -3.86 13.69 -42.35
N LYS A 385 -2.56 13.42 -42.58
CA LYS A 385 -1.93 13.65 -43.88
C LYS A 385 -2.50 12.80 -45.01
N LYS A 386 -2.88 11.54 -44.74
CA LYS A 386 -3.56 10.69 -45.73
C LYS A 386 -4.99 11.16 -46.02
N GLN A 387 -5.68 11.76 -45.07
CA GLN A 387 -6.98 12.40 -45.29
C GLN A 387 -6.86 13.74 -46.03
N THR A 388 -5.85 14.57 -45.75
CA THR A 388 -5.63 15.84 -46.46
C THR A 388 -5.07 15.65 -47.87
N ASN A 389 -4.41 14.53 -48.18
CA ASN A 389 -4.01 14.20 -49.56
C ASN A 389 -5.19 13.79 -50.46
N ASN A 390 -6.42 13.80 -49.94
CA ASN A 390 -7.66 13.70 -50.72
C ASN A 390 -8.44 15.02 -50.79
N ILE A 391 -7.86 16.14 -50.32
CA ILE A 391 -8.44 17.48 -50.45
C ILE A 391 -7.32 18.42 -50.88
N ASP A 392 -7.16 18.57 -52.19
CA ASP A 392 -6.42 19.68 -52.77
C ASP A 392 -7.14 20.98 -52.43
N GLU A 393 -6.66 21.70 -51.42
CA GLU A 393 -6.69 23.16 -51.43
C GLU A 393 -5.70 23.74 -50.41
N LYS A 394 -4.75 24.54 -50.94
CA LYS A 394 -3.78 25.36 -50.21
C LYS A 394 -4.51 26.44 -49.39
N PRO A 395 -3.99 26.84 -48.22
CA PRO A 395 -3.47 28.22 -48.21
C PRO A 395 -2.22 28.50 -47.35
N SER A 396 -1.66 29.66 -47.70
CA SER A 396 -0.56 30.49 -47.20
C SER A 396 -0.09 30.40 -45.74
N ALA A 397 1.23 30.57 -45.60
CA ALA A 397 1.99 30.72 -44.37
C ALA A 397 1.93 32.14 -43.76
N SER A 398 2.12 32.23 -42.43
CA SER A 398 2.83 33.32 -41.74
C SER A 398 3.21 32.89 -40.30
N PRO A 399 4.28 33.44 -39.67
CA PRO A 399 5.12 32.71 -38.71
C PRO A 399 4.98 33.13 -37.23
N ASP A 400 5.72 32.38 -36.40
CA ASP A 400 6.27 32.68 -35.07
C ASP A 400 5.38 32.55 -33.81
N ALA A 401 5.65 31.48 -33.05
CA ALA A 401 5.65 31.51 -31.58
C ALA A 401 6.67 30.49 -31.04
N LYS A 402 7.64 30.96 -30.25
CA LYS A 402 8.68 30.16 -29.58
C LYS A 402 8.08 29.32 -28.43
N PRO A 403 8.58 28.11 -28.16
CA PRO A 403 8.19 27.35 -26.97
C PRO A 403 8.96 27.82 -25.73
N ILE A 404 8.23 28.05 -24.64
CA ILE A 404 8.74 28.15 -23.27
C ILE A 404 8.36 26.84 -22.57
N GLY A 405 9.34 26.07 -22.10
CA GLY A 405 9.11 24.80 -21.40
C GLY A 405 8.93 24.97 -19.88
N PRO A 406 8.35 23.98 -19.18
CA PRO A 406 8.54 23.77 -17.74
C PRO A 406 9.22 22.41 -17.49
N SER A 407 10.35 22.33 -16.77
CA SER A 407 10.55 22.41 -15.30
C SER A 407 9.91 21.26 -14.52
N ALA A 408 10.78 20.41 -13.97
CA ALA A 408 10.49 19.29 -13.09
C ALA A 408 9.85 19.75 -11.76
N SER A 409 8.65 19.28 -11.49
CA SER A 409 8.03 19.03 -10.16
C SER A 409 6.54 18.77 -10.41
N GLY A 410 6.20 17.49 -10.59
CA GLY A 410 4.83 17.06 -10.81
C GLY A 410 4.02 17.09 -9.51
N SER A 411 3.58 18.26 -9.06
CA SER A 411 2.42 18.34 -8.15
C SER A 411 1.15 18.31 -9.00
N LEU A 412 0.41 17.20 -8.95
CA LEU A 412 -0.89 17.03 -9.62
C LEU A 412 -2.01 17.77 -8.86
N GLU A 413 -1.91 19.09 -8.82
CA GLU A 413 -3.09 19.94 -8.76
C GLU A 413 -3.34 20.37 -10.21
N ASN A 414 -4.46 19.92 -10.81
CA ASN A 414 -5.26 20.68 -11.77
C ASN A 414 -6.25 19.75 -12.51
N LEU A 415 -7.48 19.69 -12.00
CA LEU A 415 -8.66 19.47 -12.85
C LEU A 415 -8.82 20.73 -13.72
N PHE A 416 -8.24 20.75 -14.92
CA PHE A 416 -8.44 21.86 -15.83
C PHE A 416 -9.80 21.74 -16.53
N TYR A 417 -10.77 22.56 -16.10
CA TYR A 417 -11.96 22.86 -16.90
C TYR A 417 -11.56 23.77 -18.06
N ILE A 418 -11.16 23.19 -19.19
CA ILE A 418 -10.90 23.98 -20.40
C ILE A 418 -12.24 24.20 -21.12
N ASN A 419 -12.83 25.37 -20.89
CA ASN A 419 -14.00 25.83 -21.63
C ASN A 419 -13.54 26.60 -22.88
N THR A 420 -13.24 25.89 -23.97
CA THR A 420 -12.94 26.52 -25.25
C THR A 420 -14.23 26.72 -26.04
N LYS A 421 -14.83 27.91 -25.93
CA LYS A 421 -15.74 28.40 -26.98
C LYS A 421 -14.90 28.70 -28.22
N LYS A 422 -15.22 28.05 -29.34
CA LYS A 422 -14.73 28.45 -30.67
C LYS A 422 -15.33 29.79 -31.08
#